data_AF-A0A7Y4UDX5-F1
#
_entry.id   AF-A0A7Y4UDX5-F1
#
_cell.length_a   1.000
_cell.length_b   1.000
_cell.length_c   1.000
_cell.angle_alpha   90.00
_cell.angle_beta   90.00
_cell.angle_gamma   90.00
#
_symmetry.space_group_name_H-M   'P 1'
#
loop_
_entity.id
_entity.type
_entity.pdbx_description
1 polymer ?
#
loop_
_entity_poly.entity_id
_entity_poly.type
_entity_poly.pdbx_seq_one_letter_code
_entity_poly.pdbx_strand_id
1 'polypeptide(L)'
;MPRFFGAGSGFTNKDGYAAALGNFMPETPDEARGKVRELKAAGVDAIKLFYDDNARDGKPPMPVLKPEVMRAIIVEAHSRDEAHRQRLQVYVHVTNLKQAKEVLRAGADGLVHSIISEPIDAEFIGLMKKNRAIYIPTLALFNAFADITTWAQNLEAMDERATIPKAV
;
A
#
# COMPACT_ATOMS: atom_id res chain seq x y z
N MET A 1 5.19 -24.69 -12.93
CA MET A 1 4.10 -23.69 -12.90
C MET A 1 4.25 -22.85 -11.63
N PRO A 2 4.07 -21.53 -11.65
CA PRO A 2 4.09 -20.73 -10.44
C PRO A 2 2.94 -21.10 -9.52
N ARG A 3 3.17 -21.04 -8.21
CA ARG A 3 2.11 -21.16 -7.19
C ARG A 3 1.57 -19.76 -6.92
N PHE A 4 0.25 -19.60 -6.99
CA PHE A 4 -0.42 -18.34 -6.73
C PHE A 4 -0.87 -18.24 -5.28
N PHE A 5 -0.73 -17.04 -4.72
CA PHE A 5 -1.26 -16.67 -3.40
C PHE A 5 -2.26 -15.52 -3.61
N GLY A 6 -3.50 -15.70 -3.19
CA GLY A 6 -4.60 -14.77 -3.46
C GLY A 6 -5.06 -14.06 -2.20
N ALA A 7 -5.41 -12.77 -2.32
CA ALA A 7 -5.97 -11.98 -1.22
C ALA A 7 -7.50 -11.81 -1.30
N GLY A 8 -8.14 -12.25 -2.39
CA GLY A 8 -9.54 -11.95 -2.68
C GLY A 8 -9.78 -10.44 -2.83
N SER A 9 -11.01 -9.99 -2.50
CA SER A 9 -11.34 -8.57 -2.46
C SER A 9 -10.58 -7.85 -1.36
N GLY A 10 -10.03 -6.67 -1.66
CA GLY A 10 -9.40 -5.81 -0.67
C GLY A 10 -10.40 -4.94 0.10
N PHE A 11 -9.88 -4.04 0.93
CA PHE A 11 -10.66 -3.10 1.74
C PHE A 11 -10.29 -1.65 1.42
N THR A 12 -11.28 -0.78 1.28
CA THR A 12 -11.10 0.65 0.96
C THR A 12 -12.23 1.49 1.51
N ASN A 13 -12.05 2.80 1.59
CA ASN A 13 -13.16 3.74 1.78
C ASN A 13 -14.02 3.78 0.50
N LYS A 14 -15.34 3.99 0.66
CA LYS A 14 -16.31 4.09 -0.46
C LYS A 14 -16.04 5.21 -1.45
N ASP A 15 -15.40 6.28 -1.01
CA ASP A 15 -14.99 7.42 -1.82
C ASP A 15 -13.45 7.45 -2.00
N GLY A 16 -12.77 6.36 -1.62
CA GLY A 16 -11.32 6.26 -1.60
C GLY A 16 -10.70 5.80 -2.92
N TYR A 17 -9.36 5.83 -2.96
CA TYR A 17 -8.54 5.51 -4.13
C TYR A 17 -8.95 4.23 -4.90
N ALA A 18 -9.34 3.18 -4.17
CA ALA A 18 -9.61 1.86 -4.73
C ALA A 18 -11.11 1.47 -4.75
N ALA A 19 -12.03 2.44 -4.56
CA ALA A 19 -13.47 2.17 -4.47
C ALA A 19 -14.04 1.52 -5.74
N ALA A 20 -13.61 1.97 -6.92
CA ALA A 20 -14.08 1.47 -8.21
C ALA A 20 -13.56 0.06 -8.57
N LEU A 21 -12.71 -0.56 -7.74
CA LEU A 21 -12.06 -1.84 -8.03
C LEU A 21 -12.78 -3.06 -7.43
N GLY A 22 -14.05 -2.92 -6.99
CA GLY A 22 -14.82 -4.03 -6.42
C GLY A 22 -14.34 -4.50 -5.03
N ASN A 23 -13.72 -3.60 -4.27
CA ASN A 23 -13.26 -3.86 -2.91
C ASN A 23 -14.41 -3.76 -1.89
N PHE A 24 -14.23 -4.36 -0.71
CA PHE A 24 -15.11 -4.13 0.42
C PHE A 24 -14.97 -2.72 0.97
N MET A 25 -16.10 -2.12 1.33
CA MET A 25 -16.21 -0.74 1.82
C MET A 25 -16.95 -0.68 3.16
N PRO A 26 -16.46 -1.37 4.21
CA PRO A 26 -17.14 -1.36 5.51
C PRO A 26 -17.10 0.03 6.15
N GLU A 27 -18.20 0.46 6.76
CA GLU A 27 -18.29 1.75 7.46
C GLU A 27 -18.09 1.62 8.97
N THR A 28 -18.16 0.39 9.49
CA THR A 28 -18.02 0.05 10.92
C THR A 28 -16.99 -1.06 11.18
N PRO A 29 -16.42 -1.12 12.41
CA PRO A 29 -15.52 -2.22 12.82
C PRO A 29 -16.15 -3.61 12.71
N ASP A 30 -17.43 -3.76 12.99
CA ASP A 30 -18.11 -5.06 12.97
C ASP A 30 -18.34 -5.57 11.54
N GLU A 31 -18.71 -4.68 10.62
CA GLU A 31 -18.76 -5.00 9.18
C GLU A 31 -17.39 -5.44 8.67
N ALA A 32 -16.34 -4.69 9.03
CA ALA A 32 -14.98 -5.03 8.64
C ALA A 32 -14.57 -6.41 9.15
N ARG A 33 -14.84 -6.73 10.42
CA ARG A 33 -14.60 -8.07 10.97
C ARG A 33 -15.37 -9.14 10.22
N GLY A 34 -16.64 -8.89 9.88
CA GLY A 34 -17.48 -9.79 9.10
C GLY A 34 -16.86 -10.11 7.74
N LYS A 35 -16.38 -9.09 7.03
CA LYS A 35 -15.73 -9.24 5.72
C LYS A 35 -14.36 -9.94 5.79
N VAL A 36 -13.59 -9.74 6.87
CA VAL A 36 -12.37 -10.53 7.08
C VAL A 36 -12.70 -12.00 7.31
N ARG A 37 -13.74 -12.32 8.11
CA ARG A 37 -14.18 -13.72 8.29
C ARG A 37 -14.68 -14.35 6.99
N GLU A 38 -15.36 -13.59 6.14
CA GLU A 38 -15.77 -14.03 4.80
C GLU A 38 -14.55 -14.44 3.95
N LEU A 39 -13.50 -13.62 3.92
CA LEU A 39 -12.26 -13.94 3.19
C LEU A 39 -11.50 -15.13 3.79
N LYS A 40 -11.43 -15.21 5.13
CA LYS A 40 -10.83 -16.37 5.80
C LYS A 40 -11.57 -17.67 5.44
N ALA A 41 -12.90 -17.65 5.43
CA ALA A 41 -13.71 -18.81 5.05
C ALA A 41 -13.55 -19.18 3.57
N ALA A 42 -13.28 -18.19 2.71
CA ALA A 42 -12.93 -18.40 1.31
C ALA A 42 -11.52 -18.95 1.09
N GLY A 43 -10.70 -19.07 2.14
CA GLY A 43 -9.37 -19.66 2.08
C GLY A 43 -8.32 -18.78 1.39
N VAL A 44 -8.44 -17.45 1.49
CA VAL A 44 -7.40 -16.54 0.98
C VAL A 44 -6.09 -16.67 1.76
N ASP A 45 -4.98 -16.29 1.14
CA ASP A 45 -3.64 -16.38 1.73
C ASP A 45 -3.23 -15.11 2.49
N ALA A 46 -3.90 -13.98 2.23
CA ALA A 46 -3.58 -12.69 2.83
C ALA A 46 -4.78 -11.73 2.76
N ILE A 47 -4.67 -10.60 3.45
CA ILE A 47 -5.61 -9.49 3.36
C ILE A 47 -4.96 -8.30 2.65
N LYS A 48 -5.68 -7.70 1.69
CA LYS A 48 -5.26 -6.48 1.01
C LYS A 48 -6.03 -5.27 1.54
N LEU A 49 -5.32 -4.25 1.99
CA LEU A 49 -5.90 -2.98 2.46
C LEU A 49 -5.43 -1.82 1.58
N PHE A 50 -6.31 -0.87 1.30
CA PHE A 50 -5.99 0.42 0.71
C PHE A 50 -6.23 1.51 1.75
N TYR A 51 -5.15 2.14 2.21
CA TYR A 51 -5.18 3.17 3.24
C TYR A 51 -4.25 4.31 2.84
N ASP A 52 -4.62 4.97 1.75
CA ASP A 52 -3.85 6.02 1.09
C ASP A 52 -4.81 7.12 0.65
N ASP A 53 -4.54 8.34 1.07
CA ASP A 53 -5.29 9.51 0.61
C ASP A 53 -4.88 9.97 -0.78
N ASN A 54 -3.82 9.39 -1.36
CA ASN A 54 -3.26 9.75 -2.65
C ASN A 54 -3.04 11.27 -2.78
N ALA A 55 -2.75 11.94 -1.64
CA ALA A 55 -2.44 13.36 -1.62
C ALA A 55 -1.15 13.58 -2.41
N ARG A 56 -1.25 14.41 -3.46
CA ARG A 56 -0.17 14.77 -4.37
C ARG A 56 -0.30 16.25 -4.68
N ASP A 57 0.79 16.88 -5.11
CA ASP A 57 0.79 18.29 -5.48
C ASP A 57 -0.37 18.61 -6.44
N GLY A 58 -1.22 19.55 -6.02
CA GLY A 58 -2.38 20.01 -6.79
C GLY A 58 -3.63 19.12 -6.71
N LYS A 59 -3.66 18.03 -5.92
CA LYS A 59 -4.85 17.19 -5.72
C LYS A 59 -5.26 17.12 -4.25
N PRO A 60 -6.55 17.34 -3.93
CA PRO A 60 -7.02 17.17 -2.56
C PRO A 60 -6.89 15.70 -2.11
N PRO A 61 -6.68 15.46 -0.81
CA PRO A 61 -6.62 14.10 -0.27
C PRO A 61 -7.96 13.39 -0.46
N MET A 62 -7.90 12.12 -0.87
CA MET A 62 -9.04 11.22 -0.94
C MET A 62 -9.37 10.66 0.46
N PRO A 63 -10.64 10.35 0.74
CA PRO A 63 -11.03 9.67 1.97
C PRO A 63 -10.33 8.31 2.14
N VAL A 64 -9.83 8.05 3.34
CA VAL A 64 -9.35 6.73 3.78
C VAL A 64 -10.34 6.10 4.76
N LEU A 65 -10.19 4.81 5.07
CA LEU A 65 -11.03 4.16 6.08
C LEU A 65 -10.89 4.87 7.44
N LYS A 66 -11.92 4.81 8.28
CA LYS A 66 -11.78 5.30 9.65
C LYS A 66 -10.72 4.46 10.39
N PRO A 67 -9.87 5.05 11.25
CA PRO A 67 -8.79 4.32 11.92
C PRO A 67 -9.25 3.08 12.71
N GLU A 68 -10.43 3.14 13.32
CA GLU A 68 -11.04 2.02 14.05
C GLU A 68 -11.47 0.87 13.13
N VAL A 69 -11.92 1.18 11.91
CA VAL A 69 -12.28 0.19 10.89
C VAL A 69 -11.01 -0.48 10.35
N MET A 70 -9.99 0.32 10.00
CA MET A 70 -8.68 -0.18 9.58
C MET A 70 -8.07 -1.10 10.63
N ARG A 71 -8.09 -0.70 11.91
CA ARG A 71 -7.55 -1.52 13.00
C ARG A 71 -8.35 -2.81 13.18
N ALA A 72 -9.67 -2.77 13.05
CA ALA A 72 -10.50 -3.97 13.14
C ALA A 72 -10.16 -4.98 12.04
N ILE A 73 -9.86 -4.53 10.81
CA ILE A 73 -9.40 -5.39 9.72
C ILE A 73 -8.10 -6.10 10.11
N ILE A 74 -7.10 -5.34 10.58
CA ILE A 74 -5.78 -5.91 10.90
C ILE A 74 -5.86 -6.88 12.09
N VAL A 75 -6.54 -6.48 13.17
CA VAL A 75 -6.72 -7.31 14.35
C VAL A 75 -7.47 -8.60 14.01
N GLU A 76 -8.54 -8.51 13.21
CA GLU A 76 -9.28 -9.70 12.81
C GLU A 76 -8.48 -10.59 11.85
N ALA A 77 -7.71 -10.02 10.92
CA ALA A 77 -6.84 -10.81 10.05
C ALA A 77 -5.84 -11.64 10.87
N HIS A 78 -5.38 -11.07 11.98
CA HIS A 78 -4.45 -11.73 12.89
C HIS A 78 -5.09 -12.69 13.89
N SER A 79 -6.41 -12.59 14.10
CA SER A 79 -7.14 -13.46 15.02
C SER A 79 -7.07 -14.91 14.56
N ARG A 80 -6.97 -15.83 15.52
CA ARG A 80 -7.18 -17.26 15.29
C ARG A 80 -8.52 -17.62 15.89
N ASP A 81 -9.33 -18.37 15.17
CA ASP A 81 -10.56 -18.95 15.68
C ASP A 81 -10.60 -20.46 15.37
N GLU A 82 -11.60 -21.18 15.90
CA GLU A 82 -11.72 -22.63 15.70
C GLU A 82 -11.82 -23.03 14.23
N ALA A 83 -12.41 -22.17 13.38
CA ALA A 83 -12.52 -22.40 11.95
C ALA A 83 -11.24 -22.00 11.19
N HIS A 84 -10.47 -21.03 11.69
CA HIS A 84 -9.32 -20.44 11.03
C HIS A 84 -8.07 -20.53 11.89
N ARG A 85 -7.35 -21.62 11.72
CA ARG A 85 -6.07 -21.87 12.41
C ARG A 85 -4.93 -20.96 11.92
N GLN A 86 -5.10 -20.22 10.82
CA GLN A 86 -4.06 -19.41 10.20
C GLN A 86 -4.28 -17.91 10.45
N ARG A 87 -3.20 -17.25 10.88
CA ARG A 87 -3.07 -15.79 10.90
C ARG A 87 -2.87 -15.34 9.45
N LEU A 88 -3.74 -14.46 8.94
CA LEU A 88 -3.54 -13.86 7.62
C LEU A 88 -2.66 -12.61 7.75
N GLN A 89 -1.66 -12.49 6.88
CA GLN A 89 -0.86 -11.28 6.79
C GLN A 89 -1.64 -10.16 6.10
N VAL A 90 -1.42 -8.92 6.52
CA VAL A 90 -2.07 -7.74 5.95
C VAL A 90 -1.07 -6.89 5.19
N TYR A 91 -1.30 -6.73 3.89
CA TYR A 91 -0.47 -5.91 3.00
C TYR A 91 -1.24 -4.64 2.61
N VAL A 92 -0.64 -3.47 2.84
CA VAL A 92 -1.33 -2.19 2.72
C VAL A 92 -0.78 -1.39 1.54
N HIS A 93 -1.63 -0.97 0.60
CA HIS A 93 -1.30 0.10 -0.35
C HIS A 93 -1.28 1.43 0.42
N VAL A 94 -0.10 2.04 0.51
CA VAL A 94 0.11 3.33 1.16
C VAL A 94 1.39 3.99 0.67
N THR A 95 1.30 5.26 0.29
CA THR A 95 2.40 6.09 -0.21
C THR A 95 2.65 7.34 0.64
N ASN A 96 1.75 7.60 1.60
CA ASN A 96 1.82 8.69 2.58
C ASN A 96 2.46 8.21 3.90
N LEU A 97 3.46 8.95 4.40
CA LEU A 97 4.22 8.59 5.60
C LEU A 97 3.36 8.52 6.87
N LYS A 98 2.45 9.48 7.07
CA LYS A 98 1.57 9.53 8.26
C LYS A 98 0.68 8.29 8.31
N GLN A 99 0.05 7.96 7.19
CA GLN A 99 -0.83 6.79 7.06
C GLN A 99 -0.05 5.48 7.18
N ALA A 100 1.16 5.41 6.63
CA ALA A 100 2.03 4.25 6.76
C ALA A 100 2.34 3.95 8.24
N LYS A 101 2.65 4.99 9.04
CA LYS A 101 2.85 4.83 10.49
C LYS A 101 1.58 4.39 11.21
N GLU A 102 0.41 4.89 10.82
CA GLU A 102 -0.87 4.48 11.42
C GLU A 102 -1.13 2.98 11.24
N VAL A 103 -0.98 2.47 10.01
CA VAL A 103 -1.21 1.04 9.73
C VAL A 103 -0.12 0.15 10.34
N LEU A 104 1.13 0.62 10.41
CA LEU A 104 2.19 -0.10 11.13
C LEU A 104 1.93 -0.14 12.64
N ARG A 105 1.47 0.95 13.27
CA ARG A 105 1.07 0.93 14.69
C ARG A 105 -0.10 -0.02 14.94
N ALA A 106 -0.98 -0.22 13.95
CA ALA A 106 -2.05 -1.20 14.00
C ALA A 106 -1.59 -2.65 13.72
N GLY A 107 -0.36 -2.85 13.25
CA GLY A 107 0.27 -4.16 13.11
C GLY A 107 0.43 -4.68 11.68
N ALA A 108 0.26 -3.83 10.65
CA ALA A 108 0.43 -4.25 9.25
C ALA A 108 1.73 -5.05 9.03
N ASP A 109 1.63 -6.13 8.25
CA ASP A 109 2.73 -7.08 7.98
C ASP A 109 3.53 -6.68 6.73
N GLY A 110 3.01 -5.77 5.90
CA GLY A 110 3.78 -5.20 4.81
C GLY A 110 3.14 -3.99 4.15
N LEU A 111 3.97 -3.17 3.54
CA LEU A 111 3.58 -1.99 2.79
C LEU A 111 3.84 -2.21 1.30
N VAL A 112 2.88 -1.82 0.48
CA VAL A 112 2.92 -1.92 -0.98
C VAL A 112 3.02 -0.51 -1.55
N HIS A 113 3.95 -0.38 -2.49
CA HIS A 113 4.52 0.87 -3.00
C HIS A 113 5.50 1.53 -2.05
N SER A 114 6.08 2.62 -2.53
CA SER A 114 7.03 3.41 -1.76
C SER A 114 6.35 4.58 -1.08
N ILE A 115 6.87 4.98 0.08
CA ILE A 115 6.53 6.28 0.67
C ILE A 115 7.12 7.36 -0.23
N ILE A 116 6.27 8.22 -0.77
CA ILE A 116 6.65 9.30 -1.69
C ILE A 116 6.10 10.66 -1.26
N SER A 117 5.34 10.73 -0.17
CA SER A 117 4.87 12.01 0.36
C SER A 117 6.00 12.81 0.97
N GLU A 118 6.87 12.15 1.75
CA GLU A 118 7.91 12.78 2.56
C GLU A 118 9.08 11.79 2.79
N PRO A 119 10.29 12.28 3.13
CA PRO A 119 11.39 11.41 3.55
C PRO A 119 10.99 10.52 4.75
N ILE A 120 11.31 9.23 4.67
CA ILE A 120 11.07 8.31 5.79
C ILE A 120 11.90 8.70 7.02
N ASP A 121 11.35 8.51 8.21
CA ASP A 121 12.00 8.87 9.47
C ASP A 121 12.31 7.67 10.39
N ALA A 122 12.99 7.96 11.51
CA ALA A 122 13.41 6.94 12.47
C ALA A 122 12.23 6.17 13.08
N GLU A 123 11.08 6.83 13.28
CA GLU A 123 9.88 6.18 13.78
C GLU A 123 9.37 5.14 12.78
N PHE A 124 9.24 5.52 11.49
CA PHE A 124 8.83 4.60 10.45
C PHE A 124 9.73 3.37 10.38
N ILE A 125 11.05 3.57 10.39
CA ILE A 125 12.04 2.47 10.38
C ILE A 125 11.87 1.58 11.63
N GLY A 126 11.67 2.19 12.80
CA GLY A 126 11.43 1.47 14.05
C GLY A 126 10.18 0.61 14.00
N LEU A 127 9.08 1.14 13.47
CA LEU A 127 7.81 0.43 13.29
C LEU A 127 7.93 -0.73 12.30
N MET A 128 8.57 -0.51 11.15
CA MET A 128 8.84 -1.56 10.17
C MET A 128 9.62 -2.72 10.79
N LYS A 129 10.68 -2.42 11.56
CA LYS A 129 11.49 -3.42 12.28
C LYS A 129 10.68 -4.14 13.35
N LYS A 130 9.93 -3.41 14.17
CA LYS A 130 9.08 -3.97 15.25
C LYS A 130 8.09 -4.99 14.69
N ASN A 131 7.46 -4.67 13.56
CA ASN A 131 6.47 -5.54 12.94
C ASN A 131 7.09 -6.65 12.08
N ARG A 132 8.40 -6.59 11.82
CA ARG A 132 9.07 -7.38 10.76
C ARG A 132 8.34 -7.21 9.42
N ALA A 133 7.86 -6.00 9.16
CA ALA A 133 7.03 -5.71 8.01
C ALA A 133 7.85 -5.73 6.72
N ILE A 134 7.27 -6.25 5.64
CA ILE A 134 7.90 -6.30 4.32
C ILE A 134 7.61 -4.98 3.58
N TYR A 135 8.61 -4.45 2.88
CA TYR A 135 8.47 -3.26 2.03
C TYR A 135 8.52 -3.66 0.56
N ILE A 136 7.43 -3.41 -0.18
CA ILE A 136 7.27 -3.82 -1.58
C ILE A 136 7.20 -2.56 -2.45
N PRO A 137 8.35 -1.99 -2.86
CA PRO A 137 8.39 -0.64 -3.42
C PRO A 137 7.81 -0.50 -4.83
N THR A 138 7.67 -1.60 -5.58
CA THR A 138 7.13 -1.62 -6.96
C THR A 138 7.77 -0.60 -7.91
N LEU A 139 9.10 -0.39 -7.82
CA LEU A 139 9.82 0.68 -8.55
C LEU A 139 9.60 0.67 -10.07
N ALA A 140 9.40 -0.51 -10.67
CA ALA A 140 9.09 -0.62 -12.10
C ALA A 140 7.79 0.10 -12.49
N LEU A 141 6.78 0.11 -11.60
CA LEU A 141 5.53 0.84 -11.81
C LEU A 141 5.76 2.36 -11.81
N PHE A 142 6.57 2.85 -10.85
CA PHE A 142 6.93 4.27 -10.80
C PHE A 142 7.74 4.70 -12.02
N ASN A 143 8.67 3.85 -12.48
CA ASN A 143 9.41 4.11 -13.72
C ASN A 143 8.47 4.23 -14.93
N ALA A 144 7.49 3.34 -15.05
CA ALA A 144 6.53 3.37 -16.15
C ALA A 144 5.63 4.62 -16.12
N PHE A 145 5.21 5.09 -14.94
CA PHE A 145 4.36 6.29 -14.83
C PHE A 145 5.12 7.61 -14.97
N ALA A 146 6.36 7.67 -14.48
CA ALA A 146 7.17 8.87 -14.58
C ALA A 146 7.96 8.95 -15.90
N ASP A 147 7.99 7.86 -16.67
CA ASP A 147 8.78 7.70 -17.90
C ASP A 147 10.23 8.18 -17.73
N ILE A 148 10.84 7.79 -16.60
CA ILE A 148 12.18 8.26 -16.21
C ILE A 148 13.21 7.81 -17.24
N THR A 149 13.00 6.66 -17.88
CA THR A 149 13.85 6.18 -18.97
C THR A 149 13.85 7.18 -20.14
N THR A 150 12.68 7.60 -20.63
CA THR A 150 12.62 8.57 -21.73
C THR A 150 13.10 9.95 -21.29
N TRP A 151 12.80 10.37 -20.05
CA TRP A 151 13.35 11.60 -19.49
C TRP A 151 14.89 11.58 -19.43
N ALA A 152 15.50 10.49 -18.98
CA ALA A 152 16.96 10.33 -18.93
C ALA A 152 17.59 10.25 -20.32
N GLN A 153 16.96 9.54 -21.27
CA GLN A 153 17.39 9.52 -22.67
C GLN A 153 17.34 10.91 -23.32
N ASN A 154 16.30 11.69 -23.02
CA ASN A 154 16.20 13.07 -23.49
C ASN A 154 17.30 13.96 -22.90
N LEU A 155 17.68 13.76 -21.64
CA LEU A 155 18.82 14.46 -21.03
C LEU A 155 20.14 14.11 -21.70
N GLU A 156 20.41 12.82 -21.94
CA GLU A 156 21.63 12.37 -22.62
C GLU A 156 21.72 12.97 -24.05
N ALA A 157 20.62 12.97 -24.79
CA ALA A 157 20.53 13.61 -26.10
C ALA A 157 20.68 15.15 -26.04
N MET A 158 20.33 15.78 -24.93
CA MET A 158 20.55 17.21 -24.69
C MET A 158 22.00 17.52 -24.31
N ASP A 159 22.63 16.66 -23.51
CA ASP A 159 24.05 16.75 -23.14
C ASP A 159 24.95 16.61 -24.37
N GLU A 160 24.63 15.70 -25.30
CA GLU A 160 25.34 15.59 -26.58
C GLU A 160 25.24 16.88 -27.42
N ARG A 161 24.08 17.56 -27.40
CA ARG A 161 23.83 18.81 -28.14
C ARG A 161 24.42 20.06 -27.48
N ALA A 162 24.68 20.02 -26.18
CA ALA A 162 25.25 21.11 -25.39
C ALA A 162 26.76 20.98 -25.14
N THR A 163 27.43 19.95 -25.70
CA THR A 163 28.88 19.90 -25.71
C THR A 163 29.44 21.13 -26.44
N ILE A 164 30.17 21.97 -25.71
CA ILE A 164 30.94 23.09 -26.28
C ILE A 164 31.80 22.50 -27.40
N PRO A 165 31.70 22.98 -28.65
CA PRO A 165 32.56 22.50 -29.72
C PRO A 165 34.01 22.59 -29.25
N LYS A 166 34.76 21.49 -29.32
CA LYS A 166 36.21 21.53 -29.05
C LYS A 166 36.78 22.64 -29.93
N ALA A 167 37.31 23.68 -29.27
CA ALA A 167 37.83 24.86 -29.95
C ALA A 167 38.78 24.43 -31.08
N VAL A 168 38.54 24.99 -32.26
CA VAL A 168 39.36 24.83 -33.46
C VAL A 168 40.71 25.51 -33.25
#